data_AF-A0A819UZ29-F1
#
_entry.id   AF-A0A819UZ29-F1
#
_cell.length_a   1.000
_cell.length_b   1.000
_cell.length_c   1.000
_cell.angle_alpha   90.00
_cell.angle_beta   90.00
_cell.angle_gamma   90.00
#
_symmetry.space_group_name_H-M   'P 1'
#
loop_
_entity.id
_entity.type
_entity.pdbx_description
1 polymer ?
#
loop_
_entity_poly.entity_id
_entity_poly.type
_entity_poly.pdbx_seq_one_letter_code
_entity_poly.pdbx_strand_id
1 'polypeptide(L)'
;MACSLNIISKINDLSRIRAVLLPHLLDSIVDDDYQTTTDTDATEDDEIPTAENVARTAALLSTNGKKKNKISHDRNQWLSDCQLAFSPTLNLLVIGFDQHIVVSTAKSKVSSHEQSNFIASFDTKLQVEANERITSVLCIPIASSVKRSSHEWTCIIVGFTTGYVRMYTEDGILLFSQIFHDESVVQLKCHTQFPSPIRSLTEQPDELYIRYISSILVVIDGLSLYQLLIVCRDHVLKS
;
A
#
# COMPACT_ATOMS: atom_id res chain seq x y z
N MET A 1 -34.29 9.83 6.13
CA MET A 1 -33.42 9.15 5.14
C MET A 1 -32.57 8.15 5.90
N ALA A 2 -32.72 6.85 5.63
CA ALA A 2 -31.93 5.80 6.27
C ALA A 2 -30.74 5.48 5.38
N CYS A 3 -29.52 5.65 5.89
CA CYS A 3 -28.30 5.24 5.20
C CYS A 3 -28.05 3.75 5.49
N SER A 4 -27.88 2.92 4.47
CA SER A 4 -27.60 1.49 4.61
C SER A 4 -26.17 1.18 4.17
N LEU A 5 -25.42 0.47 5.02
CA LEU A 5 -24.11 -0.06 4.68
C LEU A 5 -24.28 -1.37 3.90
N ASN A 6 -23.77 -1.42 2.66
CA ASN A 6 -23.78 -2.63 1.84
C ASN A 6 -22.36 -3.20 1.72
N ILE A 7 -22.22 -4.50 1.98
CA ILE A 7 -20.95 -5.21 1.80
C ILE A 7 -20.89 -5.73 0.36
N ILE A 8 -19.91 -5.23 -0.40
CA ILE A 8 -19.75 -5.54 -1.83
C ILE A 8 -18.80 -6.74 -2.04
N SER A 9 -17.74 -6.83 -1.25
CA SER A 9 -16.67 -7.82 -1.43
C SER A 9 -15.94 -8.13 -0.12
N LYS A 10 -15.19 -9.24 -0.10
CA LYS A 10 -14.33 -9.64 1.04
C LYS A 10 -12.90 -9.91 0.59
N ILE A 11 -11.94 -9.72 1.50
CA ILE A 11 -10.52 -10.07 1.30
C ILE A 11 -10.25 -11.32 2.14
N ASN A 12 -9.90 -12.43 1.50
CA ASN A 12 -9.71 -13.71 2.20
C ASN A 12 -8.32 -13.84 2.84
N ASP A 13 -7.28 -13.34 2.17
CA ASP A 13 -5.89 -13.60 2.52
C ASP A 13 -5.24 -12.46 3.32
N LEU A 14 -6.01 -11.77 4.16
CA LEU A 14 -5.54 -10.55 4.84
C LEU A 14 -4.29 -10.79 5.70
N SER A 15 -4.19 -11.95 6.36
CA SER A 15 -3.01 -12.34 7.14
C SER A 15 -1.76 -12.51 6.27
N ARG A 16 -1.91 -13.07 5.07
CA ARG A 16 -0.81 -13.20 4.10
C ARG A 16 -0.39 -11.83 3.57
N ILE A 17 -1.35 -10.97 3.24
CA ILE A 17 -1.06 -9.61 2.77
C ILE A 17 -0.30 -8.83 3.85
N ARG A 18 -0.73 -8.93 5.12
CA ARG A 18 -0.03 -8.32 6.25
C ARG A 18 1.41 -8.83 6.37
N ALA A 19 1.62 -10.14 6.26
CA ALA A 19 2.94 -10.75 6.37
C ALA A 19 3.91 -10.25 5.29
N VAL A 20 3.41 -10.09 4.06
CA VAL A 20 4.20 -9.58 2.93
C VAL A 20 4.53 -8.10 3.08
N LEU A 21 3.56 -7.28 3.50
CA LEU A 21 3.75 -5.82 3.60
C LEU A 21 4.57 -5.41 4.83
N LEU A 22 4.41 -6.11 5.96
CA LEU A 22 5.03 -5.76 7.23
C LEU A 22 5.79 -6.95 7.84
N PRO A 23 6.85 -7.46 7.17
CA PRO A 23 7.63 -8.58 7.68
C PRO A 23 8.23 -8.27 9.06
N HIS A 24 8.69 -7.03 9.27
CA HIS A 24 9.29 -6.54 10.52
C HIS A 24 8.32 -6.53 11.72
N LEU A 25 7.00 -6.52 11.49
CA LEU A 25 6.02 -6.63 12.59
C LEU A 25 5.79 -8.08 13.03
N LEU A 26 6.18 -9.07 12.21
CA LEU A 26 6.12 -10.48 12.59
C LEU A 26 7.26 -10.85 13.55
N ASP A 27 8.44 -10.26 13.36
CA ASP A 27 9.63 -10.54 14.17
C ASP A 27 9.47 -10.11 15.63
N SER A 28 8.63 -9.09 15.88
CA SER A 28 8.32 -8.61 17.24
C SER A 28 7.54 -9.60 18.12
N ILE A 29 7.12 -10.75 17.57
CA ILE A 29 6.37 -11.79 18.30
C ILE A 29 7.30 -12.74 19.07
N VAL A 30 8.60 -12.79 18.76
CA VAL A 30 9.50 -13.82 19.30
C VAL A 30 10.17 -13.43 20.63
N ASP A 31 10.16 -12.16 21.02
CA ASP A 31 10.97 -11.67 22.17
C ASP A 31 10.23 -11.57 23.53
N ASP A 32 8.90 -11.73 23.59
CA ASP A 32 8.13 -11.43 24.83
C ASP A 32 7.65 -12.66 25.64
N ASP A 33 7.91 -13.91 25.21
CA ASP A 33 7.31 -15.12 25.84
C ASP A 33 8.30 -16.06 26.56
N TYR A 34 9.42 -15.56 27.08
CA TYR A 34 10.29 -16.30 28.02
C TYR A 34 10.65 -15.49 29.27
N GLN A 35 9.66 -15.29 30.15
CA GLN A 35 9.91 -15.18 31.58
C GLN A 35 9.06 -16.22 32.31
N THR A 36 9.41 -17.49 32.14
CA THR A 36 8.98 -18.53 33.07
C THR A 36 9.85 -18.39 34.32
N THR A 37 9.29 -17.76 35.34
CA THR A 37 9.75 -17.86 36.72
C THR A 37 9.71 -19.32 37.15
N THR A 38 10.86 -19.95 37.31
CA THR A 38 11.01 -21.16 38.12
C THR A 38 11.91 -20.80 39.30
N ASP A 39 11.29 -20.26 40.35
CA ASP A 39 11.81 -20.38 41.71
C ASP A 39 11.49 -21.80 42.19
N THR A 40 12.52 -22.55 42.58
CA THR A 40 12.63 -23.38 43.80
C THR A 40 13.87 -24.26 43.66
N ASP A 41 14.96 -23.92 44.36
CA ASP A 41 15.40 -24.78 45.46
C ASP A 41 16.46 -24.06 46.30
N ALA A 42 16.24 -24.13 47.61
CA ALA A 42 16.95 -23.40 48.65
C ALA A 42 18.31 -24.02 48.99
N THR A 43 19.26 -23.17 49.35
CA THR A 43 20.10 -23.37 50.54
C THR A 43 20.39 -22.02 51.19
N GLU A 44 20.14 -22.00 52.50
CA GLU A 44 20.32 -20.91 53.45
C GLU A 44 21.77 -20.39 53.49
N ASP A 45 21.95 -19.08 53.65
CA ASP A 45 22.96 -18.52 54.55
C ASP A 45 22.69 -17.02 54.76
N ASP A 46 22.58 -16.63 56.04
CA ASP A 46 22.25 -15.31 56.56
C ASP A 46 23.36 -14.27 56.29
N GLU A 47 23.07 -13.21 55.53
CA GLU A 47 23.79 -11.93 55.66
C GLU A 47 22.87 -10.71 55.52
N ILE A 48 22.88 -9.86 56.55
CA ILE A 48 22.11 -8.62 56.67
C ILE A 48 22.73 -7.55 55.75
N PRO A 49 22.00 -6.97 54.77
CA PRO A 49 22.59 -5.97 53.87
C PRO A 49 22.65 -4.59 54.53
N THR A 50 23.84 -4.00 54.59
CA THR A 50 24.10 -2.64 55.08
C THR A 50 23.72 -1.57 54.05
N ALA A 51 23.42 -0.36 54.55
CA ALA A 51 22.86 0.76 53.80
C ALA A 51 23.70 1.28 52.61
N GLU A 52 24.96 0.86 52.46
CA GLU A 52 25.81 1.22 51.31
C GLU A 52 25.45 0.46 50.02
N ASN A 53 24.81 -0.71 50.12
CA ASN A 53 24.47 -1.51 48.93
C ASN A 53 23.17 -1.06 48.24
N VAL A 54 22.32 -0.28 48.92
CA VAL A 54 21.08 0.27 48.33
C VAL A 54 21.37 1.45 47.39
N ALA A 55 22.45 2.21 47.64
CA ALA A 55 22.79 3.38 46.83
C ALA A 55 23.37 3.01 45.45
N ARG A 56 24.01 1.84 45.32
CA ARG A 56 24.63 1.38 44.06
C ARG A 56 23.60 0.82 43.07
N THR A 57 22.54 0.19 43.56
CA THR A 57 21.44 -0.35 42.73
C THR A 57 20.55 0.78 42.19
N ALA A 58 20.35 1.86 42.94
CA ALA A 58 19.58 3.02 42.49
C ALA A 58 20.28 3.82 41.37
N ALA A 59 21.62 3.82 41.32
CA ALA A 59 22.38 4.58 40.33
C ALA A 59 22.38 3.94 38.92
N LEU A 60 22.27 2.62 38.82
CA LEU A 60 22.23 1.89 37.54
C LEU A 60 20.86 1.94 36.83
N LEU A 61 19.81 2.40 37.52
CA LEU A 61 18.48 2.61 36.95
C LEU A 61 18.30 3.98 36.25
N SER A 62 19.34 4.82 36.22
CA SER A 62 19.21 6.22 35.76
C SER A 62 19.74 6.52 34.35
N THR A 63 20.34 5.57 33.63
CA THR A 63 20.91 5.85 32.30
C THR A 63 20.53 4.81 31.25
N ASN A 64 19.32 4.93 30.69
CA ASN A 64 19.07 4.68 29.26
C ASN A 64 17.65 5.08 28.84
N GLY A 65 17.34 6.36 28.96
CA GLY A 65 16.13 6.97 28.40
C GLY A 65 16.33 7.48 26.97
N LYS A 66 16.85 6.66 26.03
CA LYS A 66 16.63 6.95 24.61
C LYS A 66 15.15 6.68 24.34
N LYS A 67 14.33 7.73 24.39
CA LYS A 67 12.96 7.75 23.86
C LYS A 67 13.01 7.39 22.38
N LYS A 68 13.03 6.10 22.07
CA LYS A 68 12.52 5.60 20.80
C LYS A 68 11.03 5.90 20.87
N ASN A 69 10.54 6.75 19.96
CA ASN A 69 9.10 6.88 19.69
C ASN A 69 8.63 5.50 19.22
N LYS A 70 8.33 4.60 20.16
CA LYS A 70 7.65 3.34 19.89
C LYS A 70 6.23 3.77 19.56
N ILE A 71 5.94 3.94 18.28
CA ILE A 71 4.56 4.06 17.82
C ILE A 71 3.91 2.76 18.26
N SER A 72 3.13 2.82 19.34
CA SER A 72 2.28 1.74 19.80
C SER A 72 1.15 1.61 18.78
N HIS A 73 1.45 1.08 17.59
CA HIS A 73 0.41 0.73 16.65
C HIS A 73 -0.37 -0.43 17.27
N ASP A 74 -1.63 -0.15 17.56
CA ASP A 74 -2.62 -1.18 17.85
C ASP A 74 -2.51 -2.25 16.76
N ARG A 75 -2.44 -3.53 17.14
CA ARG A 75 -2.07 -4.66 16.26
C ARG A 75 -2.97 -4.82 15.03
N ASN A 76 -4.07 -4.07 14.99
CA ASN A 76 -5.10 -4.11 13.96
C ASN A 76 -5.15 -2.84 13.07
N GLN A 77 -4.33 -1.82 13.32
CA GLN A 77 -4.38 -0.55 12.55
C GLN A 77 -3.42 -0.50 11.36
N TRP A 78 -2.62 -1.53 11.10
CA TRP A 78 -1.64 -1.53 10.00
C TRP A 78 -2.22 -1.17 8.61
N LEU A 79 -3.51 -1.43 8.38
CA LEU A 79 -4.19 -1.05 7.14
C LEU A 79 -4.36 0.47 6.98
N SER A 80 -4.42 1.24 8.07
CA SER A 80 -4.54 2.71 7.98
C SER A 80 -3.28 3.37 7.46
N ASP A 81 -2.14 2.69 7.59
CA ASP A 81 -0.85 3.19 7.13
C ASP A 81 -0.55 2.75 5.68
N CYS A 82 -1.41 1.90 5.11
CA CYS A 82 -1.29 1.42 3.74
C CYS A 82 -1.98 2.36 2.76
N GLN A 83 -1.42 2.46 1.55
CA GLN A 83 -2.06 3.08 0.40
C GLN A 83 -2.96 2.04 -0.29
N LEU A 84 -4.23 2.39 -0.49
CA LEU A 84 -5.23 1.48 -1.08
C LEU A 84 -5.77 2.06 -2.38
N ALA A 85 -5.87 1.23 -3.41
CA ALA A 85 -6.52 1.60 -4.65
C ALA A 85 -7.37 0.45 -5.19
N PHE A 86 -8.59 0.76 -5.61
CA PHE A 86 -9.45 -0.15 -6.34
C PHE A 86 -9.48 0.24 -7.82
N SER A 87 -9.46 -0.76 -8.69
CA SER A 87 -9.87 -0.58 -10.08
C SER A 87 -11.34 -0.14 -10.14
N PRO A 88 -11.72 0.77 -11.06
CA PRO A 88 -13.12 1.15 -11.28
C PRO A 88 -14.04 -0.03 -11.63
N THR A 89 -13.47 -1.10 -12.18
CA THR A 89 -14.13 -2.37 -12.52
C THR A 89 -14.31 -3.32 -11.34
N LEU A 90 -13.79 -2.98 -10.15
CA LEU A 90 -13.84 -3.79 -8.93
C LEU A 90 -13.29 -5.22 -9.07
N ASN A 91 -12.40 -5.44 -10.05
CA ASN A 91 -11.74 -6.73 -10.28
C ASN A 91 -10.32 -6.78 -9.71
N LEU A 92 -9.75 -5.64 -9.33
CA LEU A 92 -8.40 -5.50 -8.83
C LEU A 92 -8.35 -4.52 -7.65
N LEU A 93 -7.64 -4.93 -6.59
CA LEU A 93 -7.34 -4.16 -5.36
C LEU A 93 -5.83 -4.15 -5.18
N VAL A 94 -5.26 -2.96 -4.99
CA VAL A 94 -3.84 -2.76 -4.72
C VAL A 94 -3.66 -2.22 -3.31
N ILE A 95 -2.73 -2.83 -2.58
CA ILE A 95 -2.32 -2.42 -1.23
C ILE A 95 -0.81 -2.16 -1.27
N GLY A 96 -0.41 -0.91 -1.04
CA GLY A 96 0.98 -0.49 -0.97
C GLY A 96 1.37 -0.08 0.44
N PHE A 97 2.55 -0.49 0.91
CA PHE A 97 3.13 -0.05 2.17
C PHE A 97 4.65 -0.01 2.07
N ASP A 98 5.26 1.08 2.52
CA ASP A 98 6.71 1.32 2.41
C ASP A 98 7.21 1.11 0.97
N GLN A 99 7.88 -0.01 0.67
CA GLN A 99 8.34 -0.36 -0.68
C GLN A 99 7.62 -1.56 -1.29
N HIS A 100 6.66 -2.14 -0.56
CA HIS A 100 5.98 -3.36 -0.94
C HIS A 100 4.60 -3.04 -1.51
N ILE A 101 4.21 -3.80 -2.51
CA ILE A 101 2.88 -3.74 -3.10
C ILE A 101 2.31 -5.15 -3.21
N VAL A 102 1.03 -5.28 -2.92
CA VAL A 102 0.26 -6.50 -3.09
C VAL A 102 -0.93 -6.17 -3.99
N VAL A 103 -1.04 -6.91 -5.09
CA VAL A 103 -2.15 -6.84 -6.03
C VAL A 103 -3.03 -8.06 -5.81
N SER A 104 -4.30 -7.80 -5.48
CA SER A 104 -5.33 -8.81 -5.28
C SER A 104 -6.37 -8.73 -6.38
N THR A 105 -6.72 -9.85 -6.98
CA THR A 105 -7.76 -9.93 -8.02
C THR A 105 -9.03 -10.53 -7.45
N ALA A 106 -10.17 -10.07 -7.95
CA ALA A 106 -11.47 -10.60 -7.58
C ALA A 106 -11.69 -11.95 -8.28
N LYS A 107 -11.84 -13.02 -7.51
CA LYS A 107 -12.38 -14.28 -8.02
C LYS A 107 -13.89 -14.24 -7.89
N SER A 108 -14.58 -14.09 -9.02
CA SER A 108 -16.03 -14.31 -9.07
C SER A 108 -16.29 -15.80 -8.90
N LYS A 109 -17.05 -16.18 -7.88
CA LYS A 109 -17.63 -17.52 -7.83
C LYS A 109 -18.79 -17.56 -8.83
N VAL A 110 -18.96 -18.70 -9.49
CA VAL A 110 -19.99 -18.93 -10.52
C VAL A 110 -21.41 -18.90 -9.94
N SER A 111 -21.56 -19.00 -8.61
CA SER A 111 -22.84 -18.87 -7.93
C SER A 111 -23.29 -17.41 -7.82
N SER A 112 -24.43 -17.10 -8.44
CA SER A 112 -25.02 -15.77 -8.66
C SER A 112 -25.39 -14.96 -7.41
N HIS A 113 -25.06 -15.42 -6.21
CA HIS A 113 -25.46 -14.79 -4.94
C HIS A 113 -24.30 -14.51 -3.97
N GLU A 114 -23.05 -14.85 -4.33
CA GLU A 114 -21.92 -14.62 -3.43
C GLU A 114 -21.11 -13.38 -3.80
N GLN A 115 -20.74 -12.62 -2.76
CA GLN A 115 -19.84 -11.46 -2.84
C GLN A 115 -18.50 -11.85 -3.48
N SER A 116 -17.92 -10.95 -4.27
CA SER A 116 -16.60 -11.16 -4.87
C SER A 116 -15.53 -11.27 -3.78
N ASN A 117 -14.61 -12.23 -3.95
CA ASN A 117 -13.51 -12.45 -3.01
C ASN A 117 -12.20 -12.03 -3.65
N PHE A 118 -11.48 -11.13 -3.01
CA PHE A 118 -10.15 -10.71 -3.40
C PHE A 118 -9.11 -11.69 -2.86
N ILE A 119 -8.26 -12.18 -3.76
CA ILE A 119 -7.16 -13.10 -3.47
C ILE A 119 -5.86 -12.48 -3.97
N ALA A 120 -4.84 -12.48 -3.12
CA ALA A 120 -3.51 -11.98 -3.46
C ALA A 120 -2.98 -12.74 -4.68
N SER A 121 -2.77 -12.03 -5.77
CA SER A 121 -2.37 -12.58 -7.07
C SER A 121 -0.90 -12.33 -7.34
N PHE A 122 -0.41 -11.16 -6.95
CA PHE A 122 0.96 -10.73 -7.13
C PHE A 122 1.42 -9.90 -5.93
N ASP A 123 2.67 -10.08 -5.55
CA ASP A 123 3.32 -9.25 -4.56
C ASP A 123 4.78 -9.00 -4.95
N THR A 124 5.26 -7.78 -4.73
CA THR A 124 6.64 -7.43 -5.04
C THR A 124 7.12 -6.24 -4.22
N LYS A 125 8.44 -6.05 -4.22
CA LYS A 125 9.09 -4.85 -3.73
C LYS A 125 9.45 -3.95 -4.92
N LEU A 126 8.95 -2.72 -4.94
CA LEU A 126 9.13 -1.77 -6.04
C LEU A 126 10.48 -1.03 -6.01
N GLN A 127 11.53 -1.61 -5.40
CA GLN A 127 12.80 -0.94 -5.17
C GLN A 127 13.57 -0.63 -6.46
N VAL A 128 13.55 0.63 -6.87
CA VAL A 128 14.48 1.19 -7.87
C VAL A 128 15.49 2.12 -7.19
N GLU A 129 15.06 2.90 -6.20
CA GLU A 129 15.89 3.91 -5.53
C GLU A 129 16.05 3.65 -4.01
N ALA A 130 17.18 4.08 -3.45
CA ALA A 130 17.46 3.93 -2.03
C ALA A 130 16.50 4.78 -1.17
N ASN A 131 15.91 4.18 -0.13
CA ASN A 131 15.00 4.83 0.84
C ASN A 131 13.71 5.42 0.25
N GLU A 132 13.37 5.08 -0.98
CA GLU A 132 12.12 5.52 -1.62
C GLU A 132 10.91 4.81 -1.00
N ARG A 133 9.79 5.50 -0.75
CA ARG A 133 8.57 4.89 -0.22
C ARG A 133 7.36 5.25 -1.05
N ILE A 134 6.40 4.33 -1.11
CA ILE A 134 5.09 4.50 -1.73
C ILE A 134 4.29 5.51 -0.90
N THR A 135 3.77 6.54 -1.56
CA THR A 135 2.96 7.59 -0.93
C THR A 135 1.55 7.68 -1.48
N SER A 136 1.32 7.15 -2.68
CA SER A 136 0.00 7.13 -3.32
C SER A 136 -0.08 6.03 -4.36
N VAL A 137 -1.27 5.47 -4.54
CA VAL A 137 -1.55 4.43 -5.52
C VAL A 137 -2.87 4.76 -6.22
N LEU A 138 -2.93 4.53 -7.52
CA LEU A 138 -4.13 4.72 -8.34
C LEU A 138 -4.24 3.60 -9.37
N CYS A 139 -5.45 3.08 -9.58
CA CYS A 139 -5.74 2.10 -10.62
C CYS A 139 -6.55 2.77 -11.74
N ILE A 140 -6.05 2.71 -12.97
CA ILE A 140 -6.78 3.19 -14.15
C ILE A 140 -7.03 2.02 -15.12
N PRO A 141 -8.27 1.82 -15.58
CA PRO A 141 -8.54 0.77 -16.53
C PRO A 141 -8.10 1.24 -17.93
N ILE A 142 -7.50 0.33 -18.69
CA ILE A 142 -7.00 0.61 -20.04
C ILE A 142 -7.79 -0.26 -21.02
N ALA A 143 -8.51 0.40 -21.93
CA ALA A 143 -9.21 -0.26 -23.02
C ALA A 143 -8.36 -0.25 -24.28
N SER A 144 -8.20 -1.40 -24.93
CA SER A 144 -7.65 -1.43 -26.29
C SER A 144 -8.71 -0.93 -27.27
N SER A 145 -8.33 0.03 -28.12
CA SER A 145 -9.19 0.67 -29.12
C SER A 145 -9.94 -0.31 -30.05
N VAL A 146 -9.50 -1.57 -30.12
CA VAL A 146 -10.06 -2.59 -31.02
C VAL A 146 -11.48 -3.00 -30.66
N LYS A 147 -11.89 -2.92 -29.39
CA LYS A 147 -13.27 -3.21 -28.94
C LYS A 147 -13.61 -2.33 -27.75
N ARG A 148 -14.34 -1.23 -27.98
CA ARG A 148 -14.77 -0.23 -26.97
C ARG A 148 -15.65 -0.77 -25.82
N SER A 149 -15.77 -2.08 -25.64
CA SER A 149 -16.74 -2.73 -24.75
C SER A 149 -16.12 -3.68 -23.71
N SER A 150 -14.79 -3.82 -23.65
CA SER A 150 -14.12 -4.60 -22.59
C SER A 150 -12.86 -3.89 -22.13
N HIS A 151 -12.75 -3.64 -20.83
CA HIS A 151 -11.46 -3.28 -20.23
C HIS A 151 -10.52 -4.46 -20.40
N GLU A 152 -9.37 -4.25 -21.03
CA GLU A 152 -8.44 -5.34 -21.37
C GLU A 152 -7.44 -5.60 -20.23
N TRP A 153 -7.07 -4.54 -19.49
CA TRP A 153 -6.15 -4.61 -18.36
C TRP A 153 -6.26 -3.36 -17.49
N THR A 154 -5.71 -3.41 -16.27
CA THR A 154 -5.62 -2.27 -15.36
C THR A 154 -4.17 -1.82 -15.21
N CYS A 155 -3.92 -0.53 -15.39
CA CYS A 155 -2.64 0.09 -15.06
C CYS A 155 -2.63 0.53 -13.60
N ILE A 156 -1.54 0.21 -12.90
CA ILE A 156 -1.29 0.61 -11.51
C ILE A 156 -0.29 1.75 -11.53
N ILE A 157 -0.70 2.94 -11.10
CA ILE A 157 0.15 4.12 -10.97
C ILE A 157 0.55 4.27 -9.51
N VAL A 158 1.84 4.43 -9.26
CA VAL A 158 2.43 4.54 -7.92
C VAL A 158 3.26 5.82 -7.85
N GLY A 159 2.96 6.64 -6.84
CA GLY A 159 3.73 7.84 -6.50
C GLY A 159 4.65 7.56 -5.31
N PHE A 160 5.81 8.20 -5.31
CA PHE A 160 6.86 7.96 -4.32
C PHE A 160 7.32 9.23 -3.58
N THR A 161 8.00 9.04 -2.45
CA THR A 161 8.61 10.11 -1.64
C THR A 161 9.69 10.91 -2.35
N THR A 162 10.33 10.28 -3.34
CA THR A 162 11.38 10.83 -4.21
C THR A 162 10.84 11.69 -5.36
N GLY A 163 9.52 11.73 -5.54
CA GLY A 163 8.87 12.43 -6.65
C GLY A 163 8.71 11.62 -7.93
N TYR A 164 9.23 10.39 -7.95
CA TYR A 164 8.93 9.45 -9.03
C TYR A 164 7.44 9.13 -9.08
N VAL A 165 6.95 9.01 -10.31
CA VAL A 165 5.68 8.39 -10.66
C VAL A 165 5.99 7.23 -11.60
N ARG A 166 5.57 6.03 -11.20
CA ARG A 166 5.79 4.81 -11.97
C ARG A 166 4.47 4.12 -12.27
N MET A 167 4.42 3.48 -13.42
CA MET A 167 3.22 2.83 -13.95
C MET A 167 3.54 1.38 -14.23
N TYR A 168 2.72 0.48 -13.72
CA TYR A 168 2.90 -0.96 -13.79
C TYR A 168 1.67 -1.63 -14.42
N THR A 169 1.87 -2.83 -14.97
CA THR A 169 0.77 -3.76 -15.29
C THR A 169 0.19 -4.37 -14.01
N GLU A 170 -0.95 -5.03 -14.13
CA GLU A 170 -1.56 -5.81 -13.04
C GLU A 170 -0.67 -6.98 -12.55
N ASP A 171 0.23 -7.45 -13.42
CA ASP A 171 1.26 -8.47 -13.11
C ASP A 171 2.56 -7.85 -12.54
N GLY A 172 2.58 -6.53 -12.32
CA GLY A 172 3.70 -5.82 -11.71
C GLY A 172 4.87 -5.51 -12.64
N ILE A 173 4.69 -5.56 -13.96
CA ILE A 173 5.73 -5.20 -14.91
C ILE A 173 5.77 -3.68 -15.06
N LEU A 174 6.96 -3.07 -14.94
CA LEU A 174 7.16 -1.63 -15.10
C LEU A 174 6.99 -1.22 -16.57
N LEU A 175 6.08 -0.26 -16.82
CA LEU A 175 5.80 0.29 -18.14
C LEU A 175 6.42 1.67 -18.36
N PHE A 176 6.38 2.51 -17.32
CA PHE A 176 6.81 3.90 -17.40
C PHE A 176 7.30 4.37 -16.03
N SER A 177 8.37 5.18 -16.01
CA SER A 177 8.97 5.74 -14.80
C SER A 177 9.49 7.13 -15.09
N GLN A 178 8.99 8.14 -14.37
CA GLN A 178 9.34 9.54 -14.61
C GLN A 178 9.28 10.36 -13.32
N ILE A 179 10.19 11.32 -13.18
CA ILE A 179 10.09 12.41 -12.21
C ILE A 179 9.50 13.62 -12.94
N PHE A 180 8.36 14.13 -12.48
CA PHE A 180 7.78 15.39 -12.96
C PHE A 180 8.10 16.57 -12.03
N HIS A 181 8.37 16.27 -10.76
CA HIS A 181 8.83 17.21 -9.75
C HIS A 181 9.65 16.45 -8.69
N ASP A 182 10.66 17.09 -8.11
CA ASP A 182 11.62 16.52 -7.13
C ASP A 182 11.09 16.47 -5.69
N GLU A 183 9.77 16.58 -5.50
CA GLU A 183 9.12 16.52 -4.20
C GLU A 183 8.33 15.23 -4.03
N SER A 184 8.00 14.87 -2.78
CA SER A 184 7.11 13.72 -2.53
C SER A 184 5.76 13.90 -3.22
N VAL A 185 5.36 12.88 -3.99
CA VAL A 185 3.98 12.76 -4.46
C VAL A 185 3.08 12.57 -3.24
N VAL A 186 1.93 13.22 -3.21
CA VAL A 186 0.96 13.13 -2.10
C VAL A 186 -0.38 12.58 -2.58
N GLN A 187 -0.77 12.85 -3.83
CA GLN A 187 -2.03 12.36 -4.34
C GLN A 187 -1.98 12.15 -5.84
N LEU A 188 -2.57 11.04 -6.26
CA LEU A 188 -2.85 10.72 -7.66
C LEU A 188 -4.36 10.70 -7.85
N LYS A 189 -4.86 11.35 -8.89
CA LYS A 189 -6.26 11.30 -9.30
C LYS A 189 -6.36 11.22 -10.80
N CYS A 190 -7.28 10.39 -11.29
CA CYS A 190 -7.68 10.41 -12.69
C CYS A 190 -9.08 11.03 -12.79
N HIS A 191 -9.26 11.94 -13.73
CA HIS A 191 -10.56 12.39 -14.17
C HIS A 191 -10.86 11.74 -15.52
N THR A 192 -11.90 10.93 -15.55
CA THR A 192 -12.40 10.31 -16.78
C THR A 192 -13.80 10.85 -17.05
N GLN A 193 -14.03 11.43 -18.23
CA GLN A 193 -15.37 11.88 -18.57
C GLN A 193 -16.25 10.71 -19.00
N PHE A 194 -17.43 10.62 -18.40
CA PHE A 194 -18.49 9.80 -18.95
C PHE A 194 -19.12 10.54 -20.13
N PRO A 195 -19.37 9.86 -21.27
CA PRO A 195 -20.03 10.50 -22.40
C PRO A 195 -21.39 11.06 -21.95
N SER A 196 -21.52 12.39 -21.99
CA SER A 196 -22.78 13.05 -21.70
C SER A 196 -23.78 12.67 -22.80
N PRO A 197 -25.01 12.24 -22.46
CA PRO A 197 -26.06 12.03 -23.46
C PRO A 197 -26.49 13.35 -24.14
N ILE A 198 -26.09 14.50 -23.60
CA ILE A 198 -26.40 15.84 -24.11
C ILE A 198 -25.18 16.38 -24.87
N ARG A 199 -25.26 16.35 -26.20
CA ARG A 199 -24.22 16.68 -27.20
C ARG A 199 -23.68 18.12 -27.19
N SER A 200 -24.05 18.97 -26.24
CA SER A 200 -23.76 20.42 -26.26
C SER A 200 -22.73 20.89 -25.24
N LEU A 201 -22.24 20.02 -24.34
CA LEU A 201 -21.09 20.33 -23.50
C LEU A 201 -19.82 19.86 -24.21
N THR A 202 -18.84 20.75 -24.33
CA THR A 202 -17.50 20.42 -24.85
C THR A 202 -16.93 19.24 -24.06
N GLU A 203 -16.58 18.16 -24.76
CA GLU A 203 -15.85 17.02 -24.19
C GLU A 203 -14.56 17.56 -23.55
N GLN A 204 -14.42 17.48 -22.23
CA GLN A 204 -13.11 17.71 -21.63
C GLN A 204 -12.27 16.44 -21.77
N PRO A 205 -10.96 16.57 -22.02
CA PRO A 205 -10.09 15.43 -22.09
C PRO A 205 -10.01 14.71 -20.74
N ASP A 206 -9.76 13.41 -20.78
CA ASP A 206 -9.35 12.68 -19.60
C ASP A 206 -8.02 13.25 -19.10
N GLU A 207 -7.82 13.33 -17.79
CA GLU A 207 -6.63 13.96 -17.19
C GLU A 207 -6.13 13.17 -15.98
N LEU A 208 -4.81 13.03 -15.87
CA LEU A 208 -4.14 12.53 -14.67
C LEU A 208 -3.56 13.71 -13.88
N TYR A 209 -3.99 13.83 -12.63
CA TYR A 209 -3.52 14.82 -11.67
C TYR A 209 -2.53 14.19 -10.70
N ILE A 210 -1.36 14.81 -10.60
CA ILE A 210 -0.29 14.45 -9.66
C ILE A 210 -0.07 15.64 -8.74
N ARG A 211 -0.40 15.49 -7.46
CA ARG A 211 -0.21 16.53 -6.45
C ARG A 211 1.02 16.24 -5.61
N TYR A 212 1.88 17.23 -5.48
CA TYR A 212 3.09 17.21 -4.67
C TYR A 212 2.89 17.93 -3.32
N ILE A 213 3.85 17.78 -2.41
CA ILE A 213 3.72 18.26 -1.03
C ILE A 213 3.60 19.78 -0.94
N SER A 214 4.32 20.54 -1.77
CA SER A 214 4.23 22.01 -1.82
C SER A 214 3.01 22.52 -2.59
N SER A 215 1.94 21.72 -2.70
CA SER A 215 0.71 22.03 -3.44
C SER A 215 0.92 22.28 -4.94
N ILE A 216 2.04 21.82 -5.49
CA ILE A 216 2.29 21.80 -6.92
C ILE A 216 1.43 20.72 -7.56
N LEU A 217 0.76 21.07 -8.66
CA LEU A 217 -0.12 20.18 -9.41
C LEU A 217 0.44 20.01 -10.82
N VAL A 218 0.78 18.77 -11.16
CA VAL A 218 1.10 18.38 -12.53
C VAL A 218 -0.14 17.73 -13.13
N VAL A 219 -0.51 18.15 -14.33
CA VAL A 219 -1.63 17.60 -15.09
C VAL A 219 -1.07 16.97 -16.35
N ILE A 220 -1.40 15.71 -16.58
CA ILE A 220 -1.01 14.96 -17.77
C ILE A 220 -2.27 14.68 -18.59
N ASP A 221 -2.20 15.01 -19.88
CA ASP A 221 -3.24 14.68 -20.85
C ASP A 221 -3.44 13.15 -20.92
N GLY A 222 -4.69 12.73 -20.71
CA GLY A 222 -5.08 11.33 -20.69
C GLY A 222 -4.88 10.66 -22.03
N LEU A 223 -5.20 11.33 -23.15
CA LEU A 223 -5.09 10.72 -24.48
C LEU A 223 -3.64 10.30 -24.76
N SER A 224 -2.70 11.21 -24.53
CA SER A 224 -1.26 10.97 -24.70
C SER A 224 -0.77 9.87 -23.75
N LEU A 225 -1.22 9.88 -22.49
CA LEU A 225 -0.89 8.87 -21.49
C LEU A 225 -1.38 7.47 -21.88
N TYR A 226 -2.64 7.34 -22.32
CA TYR A 226 -3.21 6.04 -22.71
C TYR A 226 -2.48 5.46 -23.92
N GLN A 227 -2.15 6.29 -24.92
CA GLN A 227 -1.38 5.84 -26.08
C GLN A 227 0.01 5.35 -25.67
N LEU A 228 0.70 6.09 -24.79
CA LEU A 228 2.00 5.69 -24.25
C LEU A 228 1.91 4.33 -23.54
N LEU A 229 0.92 4.14 -22.65
CA LEU A 229 0.75 2.91 -21.90
C LEU A 229 0.47 1.69 -22.79
N ILE A 230 -0.34 1.86 -23.84
CA ILE A 230 -0.61 0.81 -24.82
C ILE A 230 0.70 0.41 -25.52
N VAL A 231 1.47 1.38 -26.00
CA VAL A 231 2.75 1.12 -26.69
C VAL A 231 3.75 0.43 -25.76
N CYS A 232 3.91 0.92 -24.53
CA CYS A 232 4.80 0.31 -23.54
C CYS A 232 4.41 -1.12 -23.21
N ARG A 233 3.11 -1.40 -23.03
CA ARG A 233 2.63 -2.76 -22.75
C ARG A 233 2.91 -3.70 -23.91
N ASP A 234 2.61 -3.28 -25.13
CA ASP A 234 2.86 -4.08 -26.34
C ASP A 234 4.35 -4.37 -26.54
N HIS A 235 5.23 -3.44 -26.15
CA HIS A 235 6.67 -3.65 -26.19
C HIS A 235 7.13 -4.71 -25.19
N VAL A 236 6.65 -4.63 -23.94
CA VAL A 236 6.98 -5.58 -22.87
C VAL A 236 6.46 -6.98 -23.18
N LEU A 237 5.26 -7.11 -23.76
CA LEU A 237 4.68 -8.42 -24.11
C LEU A 237 5.40 -9.12 -25.29
N LYS A 238 6.18 -8.38 -26.08
CA LYS A 238 6.96 -8.92 -27.21
C LYS A 238 8.41 -9.23 -26.84
N SER A 239 8.88 -8.79 -25.68
CA SER A 239 10.23 -9.03 -25.16
C SER A 239 10.32 -10.34 -24.41
#